data_AF-A0AAV1GSN5-F1
#
_entry.id   AF-A0AAV1GSN5-F1
#
_cell.length_a   1.000
_cell.length_b   1.000
_cell.length_c   1.000
_cell.angle_alpha   90.00
_cell.angle_beta   90.00
_cell.angle_gamma   90.00
#
_symmetry.space_group_name_H-M   'P 1'
#
loop_
_entity.id
_entity.type
_entity.pdbx_description
1 polymer ?
#
loop_
_entity_poly.entity_id
_entity_poly.type
_entity_poly.pdbx_seq_one_letter_code
_entity_poly.pdbx_strand_id
1 'polypeptide(L)'
;MFQLCSMLFCPIFILFVLSGFALVRQVTLHTFGLVQSKLFPVYFHCLMGSSCFSLAMYAVYHPRELLDWHENLQIGLYFVALVTAGLNARWFGPAATEIMFQMQEVEKEHGLGNQVGLTSQREAYAKLKEQDPKYKAYRSTFGRYHGLSNLCNLIGFICTTTNLIYTAMNLSTI
;
A
#
# COMPACT_ATOMS: atom_id res chain seq x y z
N MET A 1 -3.07 7.24 24.23
CA MET A 1 -2.29 7.88 23.15
C MET A 1 -1.79 6.86 22.12
N PHE A 2 -1.26 5.71 22.54
CA PHE A 2 -0.86 4.58 21.67
C PHE A 2 -1.98 4.06 20.75
N GLN A 3 -3.20 3.91 21.30
CA GLN A 3 -4.38 3.53 20.52
C GLN A 3 -4.73 4.54 19.41
N LEU A 4 -4.43 5.83 19.57
CA LEU A 4 -4.82 6.84 18.57
C LEU A 4 -4.01 6.70 17.27
N CYS A 5 -2.71 6.38 17.36
CA CYS A 5 -1.88 6.16 16.17
C CYS A 5 -2.14 4.82 15.49
N SER A 6 -2.40 3.76 16.26
CA SER A 6 -2.85 2.47 15.72
C SER A 6 -4.24 2.56 15.06
N MET A 7 -5.12 3.42 15.61
CA MET A 7 -6.45 3.71 15.06
C MET A 7 -6.44 4.55 13.78
N LEU A 8 -5.33 5.22 13.43
CA LEU A 8 -5.21 5.95 12.16
C LEU A 8 -4.89 5.02 10.98
N PHE A 9 -4.31 3.84 11.23
CA PHE A 9 -3.88 2.92 10.18
C PHE A 9 -5.05 2.30 9.39
N CYS A 10 -6.09 1.86 10.12
CA CYS A 10 -7.28 1.22 9.56
C CYS A 10 -8.13 2.16 8.68
N PRO A 11 -8.49 3.39 9.10
CA PRO A 11 -9.29 4.29 8.28
C PRO A 11 -8.53 4.81 7.06
N ILE A 12 -7.21 5.06 7.14
CA ILE A 12 -6.42 5.50 5.98
C ILE A 12 -6.36 4.39 4.91
N PHE A 13 -6.16 3.13 5.32
CA PHE A 13 -6.22 1.99 4.41
C PHE A 13 -7.63 1.81 3.80
N ILE A 14 -8.68 1.86 4.61
CA ILE A 14 -10.07 1.70 4.17
C ILE A 14 -10.47 2.82 3.20
N LEU A 15 -10.16 4.08 3.51
CA LEU A 15 -10.42 5.22 2.64
C LEU A 15 -9.68 5.07 1.32
N PHE A 16 -8.42 4.63 1.35
CA PHE A 16 -7.62 4.40 0.14
C PHE A 16 -8.23 3.30 -0.75
N VAL A 17 -8.64 2.17 -0.17
CA VAL A 17 -9.23 1.05 -0.90
C VAL A 17 -10.62 1.42 -1.46
N LEU A 18 -11.47 2.04 -0.65
CA LEU A 18 -12.83 2.44 -1.06
C LEU A 18 -12.79 3.55 -2.12
N SER A 19 -11.95 4.57 -1.93
CA SER A 19 -11.77 5.64 -2.91
C SER A 19 -11.20 5.10 -4.22
N GLY A 20 -10.23 4.18 -4.17
CA GLY A 20 -9.70 3.51 -5.36
C GLY A 20 -10.76 2.76 -6.16
N PHE A 21 -11.63 1.99 -5.48
CA PHE A 21 -12.70 1.24 -6.13
C PHE A 21 -13.79 2.13 -6.74
N ALA A 22 -14.11 3.25 -6.09
CA ALA A 22 -15.04 4.24 -6.61
C ALA A 22 -14.46 4.98 -7.83
N LEU A 23 -13.18 5.36 -7.77
CA LEU A 23 -12.52 6.13 -8.82
C LEU A 23 -12.33 5.30 -10.11
N VAL A 24 -11.99 4.02 -10.01
CA VAL A 24 -11.78 3.16 -11.19
C VAL A 24 -13.06 2.96 -12.01
N ARG A 25 -14.24 3.17 -11.39
CA ARG A 25 -15.55 3.08 -12.05
C ARG A 25 -15.97 4.39 -12.71
N GLN A 26 -15.45 5.53 -12.25
CA GLN A 26 -15.89 6.86 -12.69
C GLN A 26 -14.89 7.55 -13.62
N VAL A 27 -13.63 7.08 -13.65
CA VAL A 27 -12.51 7.76 -14.32
C VAL A 27 -11.85 6.82 -15.34
N THR A 28 -11.19 7.39 -16.35
CA THR A 28 -10.37 6.62 -17.31
C THR A 28 -9.21 5.92 -16.59
N LEU A 29 -8.73 4.79 -17.11
CA LEU A 29 -7.61 4.05 -16.51
C LEU A 29 -6.34 4.91 -16.39
N HIS A 30 -6.10 5.78 -17.37
CA HIS A 30 -4.98 6.72 -17.37
C HIS A 30 -5.07 7.75 -16.24
N THR A 31 -6.21 8.40 -16.12
CA THR A 31 -6.42 9.42 -15.08
C THR A 31 -6.47 8.78 -13.70
N PHE A 32 -7.03 7.57 -13.58
CA PHE A 32 -6.96 6.76 -12.37
C PHE A 32 -5.52 6.46 -11.96
N GLY A 33 -4.71 5.98 -12.91
CA GLY A 33 -3.28 5.71 -12.68
C GLY A 33 -2.52 6.97 -12.28
N LEU A 34 -2.79 8.11 -12.93
CA LEU A 34 -2.17 9.38 -12.59
C LEU A 34 -2.53 9.83 -11.16
N VAL A 35 -3.80 9.73 -10.77
CA VAL A 35 -4.21 10.02 -9.38
C VAL A 35 -3.53 9.06 -8.41
N GLN A 36 -3.50 7.77 -8.71
CA GLN A 36 -2.81 6.76 -7.90
C GLN A 36 -1.31 7.08 -7.75
N SER A 37 -0.62 7.52 -8.80
CA SER A 37 0.82 7.88 -8.73
C SER A 37 1.12 9.00 -7.72
N LYS A 38 0.15 9.88 -7.46
CA LYS A 38 0.28 10.99 -6.50
C LYS A 38 -0.21 10.59 -5.11
N LEU A 39 -1.24 9.75 -5.04
CA LEU A 39 -1.84 9.30 -3.79
C LEU A 39 -0.98 8.22 -3.09
N PHE A 40 -0.41 7.28 -3.83
CA PHE A 40 0.39 6.18 -3.29
C PHE A 40 1.62 6.65 -2.50
N PRO A 41 2.47 7.58 -3.00
CA PRO A 41 3.62 8.05 -2.24
C PRO A 41 3.20 8.71 -0.92
N VAL A 42 2.17 9.55 -0.95
CA VAL A 42 1.64 10.20 0.26
C VAL A 42 1.12 9.16 1.25
N TYR A 43 0.35 8.18 0.77
CA TYR A 43 -0.14 7.07 1.59
C TYR A 43 1.03 6.32 2.26
N PHE A 44 2.04 5.89 1.50
CA PHE A 44 3.17 5.13 2.04
C PHE A 44 4.06 5.96 2.98
N HIS A 45 4.24 7.26 2.72
CA HIS A 45 4.97 8.14 3.64
C HIS A 45 4.22 8.39 4.95
N CYS A 46 2.90 8.60 4.89
CA CYS A 46 2.06 8.68 6.08
C CYS A 46 2.12 7.36 6.87
N LEU A 47 2.09 6.22 6.17
CA LEU A 47 2.22 4.90 6.77
C LEU A 47 3.54 4.77 7.53
N MET A 48 4.65 5.06 6.86
CA MET A 48 6.00 5.02 7.42
C MET A 48 6.15 5.97 8.61
N GLY A 49 5.63 7.19 8.50
CA GLY A 49 5.64 8.18 9.58
C GLY A 49 4.87 7.70 10.81
N SER A 50 3.69 7.11 10.60
CA SER A 50 2.87 6.56 11.69
C SER A 50 3.54 5.37 12.39
N SER A 51 4.13 4.44 11.62
CA SER A 51 4.87 3.31 12.18
C SER A 51 6.11 3.76 12.95
N CYS A 52 6.83 4.76 12.44
CA CYS A 52 8.00 5.34 13.10
C CYS A 52 7.60 6.02 14.42
N PHE A 53 6.52 6.81 14.41
CA PHE A 53 6.01 7.46 15.61
C PHE A 53 5.55 6.46 16.67
N SER A 54 4.82 5.40 16.27
CA SER A 54 4.42 4.33 17.18
C SER A 54 5.63 3.62 17.80
N LEU A 55 6.67 3.32 17.02
CA LEU A 55 7.90 2.71 17.53
C LEU A 55 8.65 3.67 18.49
N ALA A 56 8.75 4.95 18.16
CA ALA A 56 9.40 5.96 18.99
C ALA A 56 8.67 6.14 20.34
N MET A 57 7.34 6.20 20.31
CA MET A 57 6.52 6.22 21.51
C MET A 57 6.72 4.93 22.34
N TYR A 58 6.80 3.76 21.71
CA TYR A 58 7.04 2.51 22.42
C TYR A 58 8.37 2.56 23.19
N ALA A 59 9.43 3.01 22.50
CA ALA A 59 10.78 3.09 23.05
C ALA A 59 10.92 4.11 24.19
N VAL A 60 10.09 5.15 24.23
CA VAL A 60 10.10 6.18 25.27
C VAL A 60 9.29 5.75 26.50
N TYR A 61 8.17 5.04 26.31
CA TYR A 61 7.22 4.74 27.39
C TYR A 61 7.33 3.33 27.99
N HIS A 62 8.20 2.44 27.49
CA HIS A 62 8.46 1.13 28.11
C HIS A 62 9.89 1.05 28.71
N PRO A 63 10.03 0.90 30.05
CA PRO A 63 11.34 0.79 30.69
C PRO A 63 12.04 -0.52 30.29
N ARG A 64 13.30 -0.42 29.84
CA ARG A 64 14.09 -1.53 29.26
C ARG A 64 14.42 -2.70 30.20
N GLU A 65 14.07 -2.61 31.48
CA GLU A 65 14.49 -3.59 32.50
C GLU A 65 13.56 -4.79 32.65
N LEU A 66 12.38 -4.79 31.99
CA LEU A 66 11.39 -5.89 32.08
C LEU A 66 10.89 -6.35 30.70
N LEU A 67 11.80 -6.53 29.73
CA LEU A 67 11.47 -7.05 28.40
C LEU A 67 10.96 -8.50 28.46
N ASP A 68 9.67 -8.66 28.69
CA ASP A 68 8.96 -9.92 28.57
C ASP A 68 8.89 -10.33 27.08
N TRP A 69 8.69 -11.62 26.81
CA TRP A 69 8.60 -12.17 25.45
C TRP A 69 7.57 -11.43 24.58
N HIS A 70 6.49 -10.97 25.21
CA HIS A 70 5.41 -10.22 24.59
C HIS A 70 5.84 -8.83 24.08
N GLU A 71 6.68 -8.11 24.83
CA GLU A 71 7.16 -6.78 24.44
C GLU A 71 8.15 -6.87 23.27
N ASN A 72 9.02 -7.88 23.27
CA ASN A 72 9.93 -8.16 22.16
C ASN A 72 9.16 -8.48 20.86
N LEU A 73 8.06 -9.22 20.96
CA LEU A 73 7.16 -9.47 19.83
C LEU A 73 6.54 -8.17 19.30
N GLN A 74 6.04 -7.28 20.17
CA GLN A 74 5.44 -6.02 19.74
C GLN A 74 6.43 -5.09 19.04
N ILE A 75 7.64 -4.95 19.57
CA ILE A 75 8.73 -4.18 18.94
C ILE A 75 9.06 -4.78 17.57
N GLY A 76 9.19 -6.11 17.50
CA GLY A 76 9.43 -6.82 16.24
C GLY A 76 8.34 -6.54 15.20
N LEU A 77 7.07 -6.55 15.60
CA LEU A 77 5.94 -6.26 14.71
C LEU A 77 5.93 -4.80 14.23
N TYR A 78 6.25 -3.82 15.10
CA TYR A 78 6.38 -2.42 14.69
C TYR A 78 7.56 -2.20 13.74
N PHE A 79 8.68 -2.88 14.00
CA PHE A 79 9.86 -2.81 13.15
C PHE A 79 9.59 -3.41 11.76
N VAL A 80 8.95 -4.58 11.70
CA VAL A 80 8.54 -5.20 10.43
C VAL A 80 7.58 -4.29 9.68
N ALA A 81 6.58 -3.69 10.35
CA ALA A 81 5.66 -2.75 9.72
C ALA A 81 6.37 -1.49 9.17
N LEU A 82 7.37 -0.97 9.90
CA LEU A 82 8.18 0.17 9.44
C LEU A 82 9.01 -0.19 8.21
N VAL A 83 9.68 -1.36 8.21
CA VAL A 83 10.49 -1.82 7.07
C VAL A 83 9.61 -2.06 5.85
N THR A 84 8.46 -2.73 5.99
CA THR A 84 7.56 -2.98 4.85
C THR A 84 6.96 -1.68 4.31
N ALA A 85 6.59 -0.73 5.18
CA ALA A 85 6.14 0.60 4.76
C ALA A 85 7.24 1.39 4.04
N GLY A 86 8.48 1.34 4.53
CA GLY A 86 9.64 1.97 3.90
C GLY A 86 9.98 1.37 2.54
N LEU A 87 9.95 0.04 2.42
CA LEU A 87 10.14 -0.66 1.14
C LEU A 87 9.07 -0.24 0.11
N ASN A 88 7.82 -0.13 0.56
CA ASN A 88 6.71 0.34 -0.26
C ASN A 88 6.88 1.80 -0.70
N ALA A 89 7.22 2.70 0.22
CA ALA A 89 7.41 4.12 -0.08
C ALA A 89 8.58 4.36 -1.03
N ARG A 90 9.70 3.65 -0.82
CA ARG A 90 10.97 3.97 -1.48
C ARG A 90 11.24 3.18 -2.75
N TRP A 91 10.82 1.92 -2.82
CA TRP A 91 11.10 1.05 -3.97
C TRP A 91 9.85 0.63 -4.72
N PHE A 92 8.90 -0.04 -4.07
CA PHE A 92 7.80 -0.66 -4.79
C PHE A 92 6.80 0.33 -5.37
N GLY A 93 6.46 1.40 -4.64
CA GLY A 93 5.57 2.46 -5.10
C GLY A 93 6.11 3.20 -6.32
N PRO A 94 7.34 3.76 -6.28
CA PRO A 94 7.95 4.40 -7.43
C PRO A 94 8.14 3.47 -8.62
N ALA A 95 8.61 2.23 -8.41
CA ALA A 95 8.79 1.26 -9.50
C ALA A 95 7.48 0.86 -10.18
N ALA A 96 6.41 0.63 -9.41
CA ALA A 96 5.09 0.33 -9.97
C ALA A 96 4.52 1.53 -10.76
N THR A 97 4.77 2.75 -10.28
CA THR A 97 4.34 3.99 -10.92
C THR A 97 5.06 4.20 -12.26
N GLU A 98 6.37 3.99 -12.30
CA GLU A 98 7.18 4.11 -13.52
C GLU A 98 6.69 3.15 -14.60
N ILE A 99 6.52 1.86 -14.25
CA ILE A 99 6.03 0.85 -15.20
C ILE A 99 4.62 1.17 -15.67
N MET A 100 3.77 1.70 -14.78
CA MET A 100 2.43 2.14 -15.16
C MET A 100 2.49 3.28 -16.19
N PHE A 101 3.39 4.25 -16.06
CA PHE A 101 3.57 5.30 -17.06
C PHE A 101 4.08 4.74 -18.40
N GLN A 102 5.00 3.77 -18.37
CA GLN A 102 5.45 3.10 -19.59
C GLN A 102 4.33 2.32 -20.28
N MET A 103 3.48 1.62 -19.52
CA MET A 103 2.30 0.96 -20.08
C MET A 103 1.34 1.95 -20.71
N GLN A 104 1.10 3.07 -20.03
CA GLN A 104 0.25 4.17 -20.47
C GLN A 104 0.75 4.81 -21.78
N GLU A 105 2.05 4.91 -21.96
CA GLU A 105 2.64 5.41 -23.20
C GLU A 105 2.36 4.46 -24.38
N VAL A 106 2.58 3.15 -24.19
CA VAL A 106 2.26 2.13 -25.20
C VAL A 106 0.75 2.07 -25.50
N GLU A 107 -0.10 2.25 -24.48
CA GLU A 107 -1.56 2.33 -24.66
C GLU A 107 -1.95 3.53 -25.53
N LYS A 108 -1.34 4.70 -25.30
CA LYS A 108 -1.57 5.91 -26.11
C LYS A 108 -1.12 5.74 -27.56
N GLU A 109 0.02 5.11 -27.80
CA GLU A 109 0.52 4.82 -29.16
C GLU A 109 -0.48 3.99 -29.98
N HIS A 110 -1.21 3.09 -29.31
CA HIS A 110 -2.23 2.24 -29.93
C HIS A 110 -3.64 2.85 -29.90
N GLY A 111 -3.79 4.09 -29.43
CA GLY A 111 -5.08 4.80 -29.35
C GLY A 111 -5.99 4.37 -28.20
N LEU A 112 -5.47 3.64 -27.21
CA LEU A 112 -6.18 3.28 -25.97
C LEU A 112 -5.93 4.31 -24.84
N GLY A 113 -6.73 4.26 -23.78
CA GLY A 113 -6.48 5.03 -22.54
C GLY A 113 -7.39 6.24 -22.28
N ASN A 114 -8.05 6.81 -23.30
CA ASN A 114 -8.90 8.00 -23.15
C ASN A 114 -10.38 7.73 -22.82
N GLN A 115 -10.83 6.48 -22.84
CA GLN A 115 -12.25 6.17 -22.59
C GLN A 115 -12.50 5.81 -21.13
N VAL A 116 -13.68 6.17 -20.63
CA VAL A 116 -14.11 5.98 -19.24
C VAL A 116 -14.59 4.54 -19.05
N GLY A 117 -14.16 3.91 -17.94
CA GLY A 117 -14.60 2.57 -17.55
C GLY A 117 -13.69 1.43 -18.02
N LEU A 118 -13.28 0.59 -17.07
CA LEU A 118 -12.40 -0.57 -17.32
C LEU A 118 -13.09 -1.71 -18.09
N THR A 119 -14.42 -1.83 -17.96
CA THR A 119 -15.19 -2.97 -18.45
C THR A 119 -15.44 -2.93 -19.96
N SER A 120 -15.64 -1.74 -20.54
CA SER A 120 -15.97 -1.58 -21.96
C SER A 120 -14.80 -1.89 -22.90
N GLN A 121 -13.56 -1.83 -22.42
CA GLN A 121 -12.35 -1.98 -23.24
C GLN A 121 -11.51 -3.21 -22.89
N ARG A 122 -12.01 -4.10 -22.05
CA ARG A 122 -11.24 -5.28 -21.59
C ARG A 122 -10.71 -6.12 -22.76
N GLU A 123 -11.48 -6.21 -23.85
CA GLU A 123 -11.09 -6.89 -25.08
C GLU A 123 -9.99 -6.15 -25.87
N ALA A 124 -10.05 -4.82 -25.94
CA ALA A 124 -9.03 -4.01 -26.63
C ALA A 124 -7.66 -4.11 -25.91
N TYR A 125 -7.65 -4.06 -24.59
CA TYR A 125 -6.43 -4.30 -23.79
C TYR A 125 -5.94 -5.74 -23.87
N ALA A 126 -6.84 -6.72 -24.01
CA ALA A 126 -6.47 -8.12 -24.21
C ALA A 126 -5.78 -8.31 -25.57
N LYS A 127 -6.32 -7.72 -26.64
CA LYS A 127 -5.69 -7.71 -27.97
C LYS A 127 -4.33 -7.00 -27.96
N LEU A 128 -4.21 -5.84 -27.30
CA LEU A 128 -2.93 -5.14 -27.16
C LEU A 128 -1.88 -6.00 -26.46
N LYS A 129 -2.27 -6.76 -25.42
CA LYS A 129 -1.39 -7.69 -24.71
C LYS A 129 -0.91 -8.87 -25.57
N GLU A 130 -1.72 -9.29 -26.53
CA GLU A 130 -1.34 -10.34 -27.47
C GLU A 130 -0.47 -9.81 -28.62
N GLN A 131 -0.75 -8.59 -29.06
CA GLN A 131 -0.05 -7.95 -30.18
C GLN A 131 1.32 -7.40 -29.78
N ASP A 132 1.44 -6.79 -28.60
CA ASP A 132 2.68 -6.13 -28.17
C ASP A 132 3.38 -6.91 -27.02
N PRO A 133 4.53 -7.57 -27.29
CA PRO A 133 5.31 -8.25 -26.27
C PRO A 133 5.88 -7.30 -25.20
N LYS A 134 6.13 -6.02 -25.52
CA LYS A 134 6.57 -5.01 -24.54
C LYS A 134 5.46 -4.70 -23.55
N TYR A 135 4.24 -4.49 -24.04
CA TYR A 135 3.08 -4.26 -23.15
C TYR A 135 2.83 -5.46 -22.23
N LYS A 136 2.95 -6.68 -22.75
CA LYS A 136 2.85 -7.91 -21.95
C LYS A 136 3.91 -7.97 -20.85
N ALA A 137 5.16 -7.64 -21.17
CA ALA A 137 6.26 -7.61 -20.21
C ALA A 137 6.02 -6.56 -19.12
N TYR A 138 5.70 -5.32 -19.49
CA TYR A 138 5.41 -4.26 -18.52
C TYR A 138 4.22 -4.61 -17.62
N ARG A 139 3.14 -5.17 -18.18
CA ARG A 139 1.96 -5.58 -17.40
C ARG A 139 2.26 -6.70 -16.41
N SER A 140 3.11 -7.65 -16.78
CA SER A 140 3.56 -8.70 -15.86
C SER A 140 4.39 -8.11 -14.71
N THR A 141 5.34 -7.23 -15.04
CA THR A 141 6.20 -6.59 -14.06
C THR A 141 5.41 -5.68 -13.12
N PHE A 142 4.48 -4.89 -13.64
CA PHE A 142 3.55 -4.08 -12.86
C PHE A 142 2.75 -4.94 -11.88
N GLY A 143 2.17 -6.06 -12.36
CA GLY A 143 1.43 -6.98 -11.50
C GLY A 143 2.28 -7.56 -10.37
N ARG A 144 3.56 -7.86 -10.63
CA ARG A 144 4.49 -8.35 -9.60
C ARG A 144 4.79 -7.28 -8.55
N TYR A 145 5.15 -6.06 -8.95
CA TYR A 145 5.43 -4.98 -7.99
C TYR A 145 4.19 -4.55 -7.21
N HIS A 146 3.04 -4.44 -7.88
CA HIS A 146 1.78 -4.12 -7.22
C HIS A 146 1.35 -5.22 -6.24
N GLY A 147 1.48 -6.49 -6.63
CA GLY A 147 1.22 -7.63 -5.75
C GLY A 147 2.16 -7.67 -4.55
N LEU A 148 3.46 -7.44 -4.76
CA LEU A 148 4.46 -7.37 -3.69
C LEU A 148 4.18 -6.20 -2.73
N SER A 149 3.73 -5.06 -3.27
CA SER A 149 3.36 -3.90 -2.47
C SER A 149 2.13 -4.16 -1.61
N ASN A 150 1.11 -4.80 -2.18
CA ASN A 150 -0.08 -5.24 -1.44
C ASN A 150 0.25 -6.30 -0.38
N LEU A 151 1.20 -7.21 -0.65
CA LEU A 151 1.69 -8.17 0.33
C LEU A 151 2.35 -7.47 1.51
N CYS A 152 3.20 -6.46 1.25
CA CYS A 152 3.83 -5.64 2.29
C CYS A 152 2.78 -4.90 3.13
N ASN A 153 1.73 -4.35 2.50
CA ASN A 153 0.62 -3.72 3.19
C ASN A 153 -0.18 -4.73 4.03
N LEU A 154 -0.43 -5.93 3.52
CA LEU A 154 -1.14 -6.98 4.25
C LEU A 154 -0.35 -7.42 5.49
N ILE A 155 0.96 -7.62 5.36
CA ILE A 155 1.85 -7.92 6.49
C ILE A 155 1.78 -6.79 7.51
N GLY A 156 1.93 -5.53 7.08
CA GLY A 156 1.82 -4.37 7.96
C GLY A 156 0.47 -4.27 8.66
N PHE A 157 -0.63 -4.59 7.97
CA PHE A 157 -1.98 -4.63 8.53
C PHE A 157 -2.12 -5.73 9.60
N ILE A 158 -1.62 -6.94 9.32
CA ILE A 158 -1.63 -8.05 10.28
C ILE A 158 -0.80 -7.67 11.51
N CYS A 159 0.43 -7.17 11.33
CA CYS A 159 1.30 -6.75 12.43
C CYS A 159 0.62 -5.68 13.31
N THR A 160 0.01 -4.68 12.69
CA THR A 160 -0.68 -3.58 13.40
C THR A 160 -1.94 -4.08 14.11
N THR A 161 -2.70 -4.97 13.48
CA THR A 161 -3.92 -5.57 14.07
C THR A 161 -3.57 -6.46 15.26
N THR A 162 -2.55 -7.31 15.15
CA THR A 162 -2.06 -8.14 16.25
C THR A 162 -1.58 -7.27 17.41
N ASN A 163 -0.79 -6.23 17.15
CA ASN A 163 -0.38 -5.27 18.18
C ASN A 163 -1.58 -4.59 18.87
N LEU A 164 -2.61 -4.22 18.10
CA LEU A 164 -3.82 -3.60 18.64
C LEU A 164 -4.60 -4.57 19.53
N ILE A 165 -4.78 -5.83 19.10
CA ILE A 165 -5.48 -6.86 19.88
C ILE A 165 -4.73 -7.13 21.19
N TYR A 166 -3.41 -7.32 21.14
CA TYR A 166 -2.59 -7.52 22.33
C TYR A 166 -2.69 -6.35 23.30
N THR A 167 -2.60 -5.12 22.80
CA THR A 167 -2.74 -3.92 23.63
C THR A 167 -4.13 -3.84 24.25
N ALA A 168 -5.19 -4.14 23.49
CA ALA A 168 -6.57 -4.11 23.97
C ALA A 168 -6.84 -5.15 25.07
N MET A 169 -6.30 -6.37 24.92
CA MET A 169 -6.44 -7.44 25.92
C MET A 169 -5.70 -7.11 27.23
N ASN A 170 -4.53 -6.46 27.14
CA ASN A 170 -3.78 -6.05 28.33
C ASN A 170 -4.34 -4.76 28.98
N LEU A 171 -5.11 -3.96 28.24
CA LEU A 171 -5.79 -2.78 28.78
C LEU A 171 -7.02 -3.16 29.63
N SER A 172 -7.66 -4.30 29.35
CA SER A 172 -8.80 -4.81 30.14
C SER A 172 -8.42 -5.39 31.51
N THR A 173 -7.12 -5.40 31.85
CA THR A 173 -6.59 -5.89 33.13
C THR A 173 -6.23 -4.74 34.09
N ILE A 174 -6.52 -3.48 33.72
CA ILE A 174 -6.34 -2.29 34.55
C ILE A 174 -7.69 -1.79 35.05
#